data_AF-A0A8T7FT05-F1
#
_entry.id   AF-A0A8T7FT05-F1
#
_cell.length_a   1.000
_cell.length_b   1.000
_cell.length_c   1.000
_cell.angle_alpha   90.00
_cell.angle_beta   90.00
_cell.angle_gamma   90.00
#
_symmetry.space_group_name_H-M   'P 1'
#
loop_
_entity.id
_entity.type
_entity.pdbx_description
1 polymer ?
#
loop_
_entity_poly.entity_id
_entity_poly.type
_entity_poly.pdbx_seq_one_letter_code
_entity_poly.pdbx_strand_id
1 'polypeptide(L)' 'MVPGFSRTENGTTVTGILAAGETLNSPIAVPIPSDCFNPDCDFKIMIDPSNAVKESDETNNNVEAACIG' A
#
# COMPACT_ATOMS: atom_id res chain seq x y z
N MET A 1 -12.14 -14.54 2.27
CA MET A 1 -10.89 -15.26 1.94
C MET A 1 -11.17 -16.09 0.69
N VAL A 2 -10.61 -15.70 -0.45
CA VAL A 2 -10.68 -16.48 -1.69
C VAL A 2 -9.44 -17.39 -1.72
N PRO A 3 -9.55 -18.70 -1.97
CA PRO A 3 -8.38 -19.58 -2.01
C PRO A 3 -7.47 -19.17 -3.18
N GLY A 4 -6.20 -18.87 -2.91
CA GLY A 4 -5.19 -18.56 -3.95
C GLY A 4 -4.67 -17.12 -3.96
N PHE A 5 -5.29 -16.19 -3.23
CA PHE A 5 -4.82 -14.81 -3.16
C PHE A 5 -3.87 -14.60 -1.97
N SER A 6 -2.56 -14.81 -2.20
CA SER A 6 -1.52 -14.49 -1.21
C SER A 6 -1.16 -13.01 -1.31
N ARG A 7 -1.60 -12.17 -0.36
CA ARG A 7 -1.08 -10.80 -0.23
C ARG A 7 0.35 -10.86 0.27
N THR A 8 1.32 -10.68 -0.63
CA THR A 8 2.72 -10.51 -0.25
C THR A 8 3.04 -9.03 -0.11
N GLU A 9 3.55 -8.62 1.04
CA GLU A 9 4.15 -7.30 1.20
C GLU A 9 5.45 -7.26 0.38
N ASN A 10 5.40 -6.58 -0.76
CA ASN A 10 6.47 -6.61 -1.75
C ASN A 10 7.25 -5.28 -1.82
N GLY A 11 7.16 -4.49 -0.74
CA GLY A 11 7.87 -3.23 -0.54
C GLY A 11 7.40 -2.52 0.73
N THR A 12 8.33 -2.09 1.57
CA THR A 12 8.07 -1.21 2.72
C THR A 12 9.14 -0.13 2.78
N THR A 13 8.75 1.08 3.15
CA THR A 13 9.68 2.18 3.40
C THR A 13 9.32 2.82 4.72
N VAL A 14 10.33 3.08 5.55
CA VAL A 14 10.14 3.79 6.81
C VAL A 14 10.44 5.25 6.54
N THR A 15 9.43 6.08 6.70
CA THR A 15 9.56 7.53 6.62
C THR A 15 9.72 8.08 8.03
N GLY A 16 10.30 9.27 8.14
CA GLY A 16 10.21 10.05 9.38
C GLY A 16 8.78 10.48 9.66
N ILE A 17 8.60 11.30 10.71
CA ILE A 17 7.32 11.91 11.04
C ILE A 17 6.96 12.92 9.94
N LEU A 18 5.80 12.76 9.32
CA LEU A 18 5.23 13.77 8.42
C LEU A 18 4.42 14.75 9.25
N ALA A 19 4.70 16.05 9.11
CA ALA A 19 3.88 17.07 9.76
C ALA A 19 2.55 17.27 9.01
N ALA A 20 1.57 17.88 9.68
CA ALA A 20 0.26 18.14 9.05
C ALA A 20 0.42 18.98 7.77
N GLY A 21 -0.10 18.48 6.65
CA GLY A 21 -0.02 19.13 5.34
C GLY A 21 1.29 18.89 4.58
N GLU A 22 2.26 18.20 5.18
CA GLU A 22 3.47 17.78 4.47
C GLU A 22 3.17 16.62 3.52
N THR A 23 3.86 16.59 2.39
CA THR A 23 3.80 15.50 1.42
C THR A 23 5.20 14.95 1.23
N LEU A 24 5.34 13.63 1.29
CA LEU A 24 6.59 12.95 0.98
C LEU A 24 6.43 12.12 -0.29
N ASN A 25 7.31 12.37 -1.25
CA ASN A 25 7.38 11.60 -2.49
C ASN A 25 8.55 10.62 -2.41
N SER A 26 8.29 9.41 -1.90
CA SER A 26 9.26 8.31 -1.88
C SER A 26 8.86 7.23 -2.86
N PRO A 27 9.57 7.05 -3.99
CA PRO A 27 9.23 6.01 -4.95
C PRO A 27 9.59 4.63 -4.40
N ILE A 28 8.61 3.71 -4.40
CA ILE A 28 8.82 2.29 -4.10
C ILE A 28 8.61 1.52 -5.41
N ALA A 29 9.63 0.82 -5.88
CA ALA A 29 9.53 -0.07 -7.02
C ALA A 29 9.11 -1.46 -6.53
N VAL A 30 7.92 -1.89 -6.92
CA VAL A 30 7.40 -3.23 -6.63
C VAL A 30 7.30 -4.01 -7.95
N PRO A 31 8.01 -5.14 -8.11
CA PRO A 31 7.85 -5.98 -9.29
C PRO A 31 6.45 -6.62 -9.26
N ILE A 32 5.65 -6.33 -10.27
CA ILE A 32 4.36 -6.99 -10.48
C ILE A 32 4.64 -8.32 -11.22
N PRO A 33 4.22 -9.47 -10.67
CA PRO A 33 4.37 -10.75 -11.34
C PRO A 33 3.72 -10.73 -12.74
N SER A 34 4.35 -11.38 -13.71
CA SER A 34 3.91 -11.38 -15.11
C SER A 34 2.60 -12.14 -15.35
N ASP A 35 2.11 -12.87 -14.35
CA ASP A 35 0.81 -13.56 -14.30
C ASP A 35 -0.25 -12.76 -13.51
N CYS A 36 0.10 -11.57 -13.02
CA CYS A 36 -0.79 -10.70 -12.25
C CYS A 36 -1.64 -9.86 -13.20
N PHE A 37 -2.79 -10.40 -13.60
CA PHE A 37 -3.78 -9.73 -14.44
C PHE A 37 -5.14 -9.67 -13.75
N ASN A 38 -5.98 -8.72 -14.17
CA ASN A 38 -7.40 -8.68 -13.80
C ASN A 38 -8.07 -10.03 -14.15
N PRO A 39 -8.80 -10.70 -13.22
CA PRO A 39 -9.36 -10.20 -11.97
C PRO A 39 -8.56 -10.46 -10.69
N ASP A 40 -7.39 -11.08 -10.78
CA ASP A 40 -6.69 -11.62 -9.61
C ASP A 40 -5.52 -10.74 -9.14
N CYS A 41 -5.44 -9.49 -9.62
CA CYS A 41 -4.31 -8.59 -9.39
C CYS A 41 -4.75 -7.23 -8.84
N ASP A 42 -4.78 -7.13 -7.51
CA ASP A 42 -4.98 -5.89 -6.77
C ASP A 42 -3.73 -5.57 -5.94
N PHE A 43 -3.44 -4.28 -5.78
CA PHE A 43 -2.45 -3.79 -4.83
C PHE A 43 -3.07 -2.79 -3.86
N LYS A 44 -2.46 -2.69 -2.68
CA LYS A 44 -2.86 -1.75 -1.64
C LYS A 44 -1.63 -1.07 -1.08
N ILE A 45 -1.74 0.22 -0.89
CA ILE A 45 -0.78 1.03 -0.16
C ILE A 45 -1.39 1.31 1.21
N MET A 46 -0.62 1.05 2.27
CA MET A 46 -1.02 1.30 3.65
C MET A 46 0.03 2.16 4.31
N ILE A 47 -0.38 3.29 4.88
CA ILE A 47 0.44 4.11 5.76
C ILE A 47 0.18 3.67 7.20
N ASP A 48 1.24 3.56 7.99
CA ASP A 48 1.20 3.11 9.39
C ASP A 48 0.23 1.94 9.67
N PRO A 49 0.45 0.75 9.09
CA PRO A 49 -0.43 -0.40 9.32
C PRO A 49 -0.46 -0.88 10.78
N SER A 50 0.52 -0.45 11.59
CA SER A 50 0.60 -0.72 13.03
C SER A 50 -0.16 0.27 13.91
N ASN A 51 -0.67 1.37 13.35
CA ASN A 51 -1.32 2.46 14.08
C ASN A 51 -0.41 3.00 15.21
N ALA A 52 0.89 3.14 14.92
CA ALA A 52 1.91 3.62 15.84
C ALA A 52 1.96 5.16 15.96
N VAL A 53 1.52 5.88 14.93
CA VAL A 53 1.41 7.34 14.88
C VAL A 53 -0.07 7.69 15.00
N LYS A 54 -0.41 8.57 15.96
CA LYS A 54 -1.78 9.07 16.10
C LYS A 54 -2.00 10.20 15.11
N GLU A 55 -2.82 9.95 14.10
CA GLU A 55 -3.18 10.93 13.09
C GLU A 55 -4.55 11.57 13.41
N SER A 56 -4.92 12.63 12.68
CA SER A 56 -6.23 13.27 12.86
C SER A 56 -7.38 12.42 12.32
N ASP A 57 -7.07 11.55 11.37
CA ASP A 57 -7.96 10.60 10.74
C ASP A 57 -7.16 9.33 10.46
N GLU A 58 -7.55 8.20 11.02
CA GLU A 58 -6.89 6.89 10.82
C GLU A 58 -7.51 6.12 9.64
N THR A 59 -8.59 6.64 9.07
CA THR A 59 -9.39 5.95 8.05
C THR A 59 -8.92 6.23 6.63
N ASN A 60 -8.07 7.24 6.45
CA ASN A 60 -7.56 7.69 5.15
C ASN A 60 -6.14 7.17 4.82
N ASN A 61 -5.62 6.22 5.60
CA ASN A 61 -4.28 5.66 5.44
C ASN A 61 -4.17 4.54 4.40
N ASN A 62 -5.24 4.29 3.65
CA ASN A 62 -5.36 3.14 2.76
C ASN A 62 -5.76 3.59 1.35
N VAL A 63 -5.01 3.13 0.35
CA VAL A 63 -5.36 3.27 -1.07
C VAL A 63 -5.36 1.88 -1.71
N GLU A 64 -6.42 1.55 -2.42
CA GLU A 64 -6.60 0.29 -3.15
C GLU A 64 -6.67 0.59 -4.66
N ALA A 65 -6.01 -0.24 -5.46
CA ALA A 65 -6.01 -0.11 -6.91
C ALA A 65 -5.85 -1.48 -7.59
N ALA A 66 -6.48 -1.61 -8.75
CA ALA A 66 -6.41 -2.80 -9.58
C ALA A 66 -5.37 -2.62 -10.70
N CYS A 67 -4.63 -3.68 -11.02
CA CYS A 67 -3.77 -3.68 -12.20
C CYS A 67 -4.63 -3.88 -13.46
N ILE A 68 -4.69 -2.87 -14.32
CA ILE A 68 -5.30 -2.96 -15.64
C ILE A 68 -4.20 -3.37 -16.63
N GLY A 69 -3.92 -4.68 -16.65
CA GLY A 69 -3.08 -5.29 -17.69
C GLY A 69 -3.78 -5.35 -19.04
#